data_AF-A0AAV6NUA0-F1
#
_entry.id   AF-A0AAV6NUA0-F1
#
_cell.length_a   1.000
_cell.length_b   1.000
_cell.length_c   1.000
_cell.angle_alpha   90.00
_cell.angle_beta   90.00
_cell.angle_gamma   90.00
#
_symmetry.space_group_name_H-M   'P 1'
#
loop_
_entity.id
_entity.type
_entity.pdbx_description
1 polymer ?
#
loop_
_entity_poly.entity_id
_entity_poly.type
_entity_poly.pdbx_seq_one_letter_code
_entity_poly.pdbx_strand_id
1 'polypeptide(L)'
;MSSVQDDVGLQACKPHDWKSIEDIKDPYVQEIGRFAMTKFIHHQTGKTWTFIRVVNGETLAVEEGMLYRVVIEVKTDIVVQSYLGSIELYVAKVLDHKQPRKSWELLAFESSALLALPPGLAI
;
A
#
# COMPACT_ATOMS: atom_id res chain seq x y z
N MET A 1 -8.68 50.44 14.66
CA MET A 1 -8.09 50.00 13.37
C MET A 1 -7.55 48.59 13.63
N SER A 2 -8.38 47.54 13.55
CA SER A 2 -8.67 46.72 12.35
C SER A 2 -7.37 46.03 11.84
N SER A 3 -7.09 44.74 12.15
CA SER A 3 -7.48 43.49 11.45
C SER A 3 -6.90 43.45 10.01
N VAL A 4 -6.20 42.46 9.44
CA VAL A 4 -6.06 40.98 9.53
C VAL A 4 -4.66 40.65 8.90
N GLN A 5 -3.87 39.61 9.24
CA GLN A 5 -3.94 38.25 8.64
C GLN A 5 -2.93 37.28 9.28
N ASP A 6 -3.48 36.37 10.08
CA ASP A 6 -3.32 34.91 10.11
C ASP A 6 -1.94 34.23 9.99
N ASP A 7 -1.59 33.57 11.11
CA ASP A 7 -1.18 32.17 11.25
C ASP A 7 -0.14 31.60 10.26
N VAL A 8 1.10 31.43 10.75
CA VAL A 8 2.02 30.42 10.20
C VAL A 8 2.48 29.54 11.36
N GLY A 9 1.68 28.52 11.64
CA GLY A 9 1.95 27.48 12.62
C GLY A 9 3.23 26.66 12.32
N LEU A 10 3.94 26.38 13.42
CA LEU A 10 4.90 25.32 13.70
C LEU A 10 5.76 24.73 12.56
N GLN A 11 7.08 24.90 12.75
CA GLN A 11 8.10 23.97 12.26
C GLN A 11 7.87 22.56 12.79
N ALA A 12 7.43 21.67 11.90
CA ALA A 12 7.58 20.22 11.97
C ALA A 12 7.99 19.77 10.55
N CYS A 13 8.93 18.83 10.40
CA CYS A 13 9.13 18.16 9.11
C CYS A 13 7.79 17.59 8.65
N LYS A 14 7.24 18.13 7.56
CA LYS A 14 5.84 17.98 7.16
C LYS A 14 5.59 16.67 6.38
N PRO A 15 4.44 15.99 6.55
CA PRO A 15 4.05 14.76 5.84
C PRO A 15 3.64 14.99 4.35
N HIS A 16 4.38 15.79 3.59
CA HIS A 16 3.87 16.39 2.33
C HIS A 16 4.31 15.74 1.01
N ASP A 17 5.15 14.71 0.97
CA ASP A 17 5.68 14.24 -0.32
C ASP A 17 4.90 13.04 -0.93
N TRP A 18 3.97 12.45 -0.18
CA TRP A 18 3.07 11.42 -0.72
C TRP A 18 1.93 12.07 -1.50
N LYS A 19 1.89 11.84 -2.81
CA LYS A 19 0.81 12.26 -3.69
C LYS A 19 -0.20 11.13 -3.89
N SER A 20 -1.46 11.39 -3.58
CA SER A 20 -2.56 10.45 -3.87
C SER A 20 -2.65 10.16 -5.37
N ILE A 21 -2.85 8.89 -5.72
CA ILE A 21 -3.05 8.44 -7.09
C ILE A 21 -4.52 8.74 -7.45
N GLU A 22 -4.71 9.66 -8.40
CA GLU A 22 -6.05 10.10 -8.83
C GLU A 22 -6.81 8.97 -9.56
N ASP A 23 -6.13 8.24 -10.45
CA ASP A 23 -6.71 7.10 -11.15
C ASP A 23 -6.19 5.77 -10.61
N ILE A 24 -6.84 5.29 -9.54
CA ILE A 24 -6.55 3.96 -8.99
C ILE A 24 -6.93 2.81 -9.93
N LYS A 25 -7.72 3.08 -10.97
CA LYS A 25 -8.12 2.07 -11.97
C LYS A 25 -7.11 1.96 -13.11
N ASP A 26 -6.08 2.81 -13.11
CA ASP A 26 -4.99 2.73 -14.07
C ASP A 26 -4.42 1.29 -14.10
N PRO A 27 -4.32 0.65 -15.28
CA PRO A 27 -3.79 -0.71 -15.41
C PRO A 27 -2.41 -0.90 -14.78
N TYR A 28 -1.56 0.12 -14.82
CA TYR A 28 -0.23 0.12 -14.22
C TYR A 28 -0.31 0.04 -12.69
N VAL A 29 -1.21 0.81 -12.07
CA VAL A 29 -1.43 0.80 -10.62
C VAL A 29 -2.02 -0.53 -10.17
N GLN A 30 -2.96 -1.09 -10.93
CA GLN A 30 -3.50 -2.43 -10.69
C GLN A 30 -2.41 -3.51 -10.78
N GLU A 31 -1.49 -3.40 -11.74
CA GLU A 31 -0.40 -4.34 -11.91
C GLU A 31 0.62 -4.27 -10.77
N ILE A 32 0.93 -3.07 -10.24
CA ILE A 32 1.74 -2.92 -9.02
C ILE A 32 1.10 -3.67 -7.84
N GLY A 33 -0.22 -3.53 -7.67
CA GLY A 33 -0.95 -4.25 -6.64
C GLY A 33 -0.87 -5.77 -6.79
N ARG A 34 -1.02 -6.28 -8.03
CA ARG A 34 -0.88 -7.71 -8.33
C ARG A 34 0.53 -8.22 -8.12
N PHE A 35 1.54 -7.45 -8.53
CA PHE A 35 2.94 -7.79 -8.32
C PHE A 35 3.25 -7.94 -6.83
N ALA A 36 2.83 -6.96 -6.02
CA ALA A 36 3.03 -6.99 -4.59
C ALA A 36 2.42 -8.23 -3.94
N MET A 37 1.16 -8.54 -4.29
CA MET A 37 0.51 -9.75 -3.83
C MET A 37 1.24 -11.01 -4.28
N THR A 38 1.60 -11.11 -5.57
CA THR A 38 2.31 -12.28 -6.12
C THR A 38 3.63 -12.55 -5.41
N LYS A 39 4.38 -11.49 -5.09
CA LYS A 39 5.62 -11.57 -4.33
C LYS A 39 5.39 -12.07 -2.90
N PHE A 40 4.36 -11.56 -2.23
CA PHE A 40 4.02 -11.96 -0.87
C PHE A 40 3.54 -13.43 -0.80
N ILE A 41 2.62 -13.84 -1.68
CA ILE A 41 2.00 -15.17 -1.63
C ILE A 41 2.95 -16.29 -2.05
N HIS A 42 4.04 -15.98 -2.75
CA HIS A 42 5.00 -16.99 -3.19
C HIS A 42 5.56 -17.83 -2.02
N HIS A 43 5.60 -17.24 -0.82
CA HIS A 43 6.06 -17.92 0.40
C HIS A 43 4.91 -18.39 1.30
N GLN A 44 3.65 -18.16 0.91
CA GLN A 44 2.48 -18.49 1.72
C GLN A 44 1.84 -19.80 1.24
N THR A 45 1.64 -20.73 2.17
CA THR A 45 0.97 -22.02 1.91
C THR A 45 -0.33 -22.12 2.69
N GLY A 46 -1.25 -22.99 2.25
CA GLY A 46 -2.49 -23.29 2.98
C GLY A 46 -3.67 -22.31 2.77
N LYS A 47 -3.48 -21.23 2.02
CA LYS A 47 -4.53 -20.29 1.62
C LYS A 47 -4.45 -19.99 0.13
N THR A 48 -5.60 -19.86 -0.52
CA THR A 48 -5.72 -19.29 -1.87
C THR A 48 -5.92 -17.79 -1.72
N TRP A 49 -5.06 -17.02 -2.38
CA TRP A 49 -5.14 -15.57 -2.39
C TRP A 49 -5.61 -15.14 -3.77
N THR A 50 -6.68 -14.35 -3.83
CA THR A 50 -7.22 -13.77 -5.07
C THR A 50 -7.16 -12.26 -5.01
N PHE A 51 -6.42 -11.66 -5.94
CA PHE A 51 -6.37 -10.20 -6.11
C PHE A 51 -7.74 -9.71 -6.62
N ILE A 52 -8.39 -8.78 -5.92
CA ILE A 52 -9.64 -8.18 -6.38
C ILE A 52 -9.34 -6.87 -7.12
N ARG A 53 -8.81 -5.87 -6.42
CA ARG A 53 -8.49 -4.54 -6.98
C ARG A 53 -7.61 -3.72 -6.05
N VAL A 54 -6.96 -2.69 -6.57
CA VAL A 54 -6.48 -1.55 -5.77
C VAL A 54 -7.68 -0.68 -5.37
N VAL A 55 -7.76 -0.32 -4.09
CA VAL A 55 -8.83 0.54 -3.54
C VAL A 55 -8.33 1.95 -3.20
N ASN A 56 -7.03 2.10 -2.96
CA ASN A 56 -6.40 3.40 -2.74
C ASN A 56 -4.91 3.34 -3.12
N GLY A 57 -4.29 4.47 -3.40
CA GLY A 57 -2.88 4.53 -3.71
C GLY A 57 -2.28 5.91 -3.48
N GLU A 58 -1.00 5.91 -3.13
CA GLU A 58 -0.16 7.08 -2.93
C GLU A 58 1.19 6.82 -3.61
N THR A 59 1.84 7.89 -4.06
CA THR A 59 3.14 7.86 -4.72
C THR A 59 4.09 8.85 -4.07
N LEU A 60 5.36 8.51 -4.00
CA LEU A 60 6.42 9.36 -3.50
C LEU A 60 7.59 9.29 -4.47
N ALA A 61 8.03 10.45 -4.97
CA ALA A 61 9.26 10.52 -5.75
C ALA A 61 10.47 10.41 -4.82
N VAL A 62 11.35 9.44 -5.08
CA VAL A 62 12.57 9.21 -4.32
C VAL A 62 13.77 9.24 -5.27
N GLU A 63 14.98 9.42 -4.75
CA GLU A 63 16.20 9.50 -5.58
C GLU A 63 16.40 8.26 -6.47
N GLU A 64 15.98 7.08 -5.99
CA GLU A 64 16.11 5.79 -6.67
C GLU A 64 14.97 5.51 -7.68
N GLY A 65 13.91 6.31 -7.69
CA GLY A 65 12.76 6.10 -8.56
C GLY A 65 11.43 6.60 -7.99
N MET A 66 10.40 5.77 -8.05
CA MET A 66 9.06 6.09 -7.53
C MET A 66 8.61 5.04 -6.53
N LEU A 67 8.32 5.47 -5.31
CA LEU A 67 7.75 4.62 -4.28
C LEU A 67 6.23 4.68 -4.35
N TYR A 68 5.59 3.53 -4.54
CA TYR A 68 4.15 3.35 -4.56
C TYR A 68 3.69 2.75 -3.24
N ARG A 69 2.69 3.36 -2.62
CA ARG A 69 1.97 2.80 -1.48
C ARG A 69 0.54 2.55 -1.92
N VAL A 70 0.20 1.30 -2.19
CA VAL A 70 -1.13 0.92 -2.67
C VAL A 70 -1.85 0.10 -1.62
N VAL A 71 -3.14 0.39 -1.44
CA VAL A 71 -4.05 -0.43 -0.63
C VAL A 71 -4.80 -1.33 -1.58
N ILE A 72 -4.63 -2.63 -1.40
CA ILE A 72 -5.25 -3.66 -2.24
C ILE A 72 -6.30 -4.43 -1.46
N GLU A 73 -7.36 -4.80 -2.16
CA GLU A 73 -8.40 -5.70 -1.67
C GLU A 73 -8.08 -7.12 -2.16
N VAL A 74 -7.95 -8.04 -1.21
CA VAL A 74 -7.58 -9.41 -1.47
C VAL A 74 -8.59 -10.33 -0.83
N LYS A 75 -9.04 -11.33 -1.59
CA LYS A 75 -9.85 -12.41 -1.05
C LYS A 75 -8.95 -13.59 -0.70
N THR A 76 -9.00 -14.02 0.55
CA THR A 76 -8.32 -15.22 1.02
C THR A 76 -9.32 -16.33 1.27
N ASP A 77 -9.16 -17.46 0.61
CA ASP A 77 -9.94 -18.68 0.83
C ASP A 77 -9.03 -19.73 1.50
N ILE A 78 -9.47 -20.32 2.61
CA ILE A 78 -8.70 -21.38 3.28
C ILE A 78 -8.88 -22.67 2.47
N VAL A 79 -7.77 -23.29 2.03
CA VAL A 79 -7.81 -24.47 1.13
C VAL A 79 -8.60 -25.63 1.75
N VAL A 80 -8.54 -25.77 3.07
CA VAL A 80 -9.22 -26.84 3.83
C VAL A 80 -10.70 -26.53 4.10
N GLN A 81 -11.11 -25.25 4.07
CA GLN A 81 -12.48 -24.80 4.35
C GLN A 81 -12.84 -23.65 3.40
N SER A 82 -13.15 -24.01 2.16
CA SER A 82 -13.42 -23.10 1.04
C SER A 82 -14.64 -22.18 1.22
N TYR A 83 -15.42 -22.36 2.30
CA TYR A 83 -16.56 -21.51 2.66
C TYR A 83 -16.20 -20.34 3.60
N LEU A 84 -14.96 -20.30 4.13
CA LEU A 84 -14.48 -19.21 5.00
C LEU A 84 -13.66 -18.17 4.22
N GLY A 85 -14.10 -17.87 3.00
CA GLY A 85 -13.51 -16.80 2.20
C GLY A 85 -13.65 -15.45 2.90
N SER A 86 -12.53 -14.82 3.21
CA SER A 86 -12.49 -13.50 3.85
C SER A 86 -11.91 -12.48 2.88
N ILE A 87 -12.51 -11.30 2.82
CA ILE A 87 -11.96 -10.16 2.09
C ILE A 87 -11.19 -9.32 3.10
N GLU A 88 -9.92 -9.08 2.81
CA GLU A 88 -9.01 -8.32 3.65
C GLU A 88 -8.30 -7.24 2.82
N LEU A 89 -8.00 -6.12 3.48
CA LEU A 89 -7.25 -5.03 2.89
C LEU A 89 -5.79 -5.12 3.29
N TYR A 90 -4.90 -4.96 2.32
CA TYR A 90 -3.45 -4.98 2.53
C TYR A 90 -2.82 -3.69 2.00
N VAL A 91 -1.84 -3.17 2.74
CA VAL A 91 -1.01 -2.04 2.33
C VAL A 91 0.29 -2.59 1.78
N ALA A 92 0.50 -2.39 0.48
CA ALA A 92 1.73 -2.75 -0.19
C ALA A 92 2.57 -1.50 -0.48
N LYS A 93 3.88 -1.60 -0.22
CA LYS A 93 4.87 -0.58 -0.58
C LYS A 93 5.79 -1.17 -1.63
N VAL A 94 5.80 -0.59 -2.83
CA VAL A 94 6.56 -1.08 -3.98
C VAL A 94 7.43 0.04 -4.52
N LEU A 95 8.74 -0.19 -4.62
CA LEU A 95 9.67 0.74 -5.22
C LEU A 95 9.86 0.40 -6.70
N ASP A 96 9.57 1.36 -7.57
CA ASP A 96 9.83 1.29 -9.00
C ASP A 96 11.17 1.97 -9.34
N HIS A 97 12.19 1.16 -9.60
CA HIS A 97 13.53 1.63 -9.95
C HIS A 97 13.55 2.15 -11.39
N LYS A 98 14.03 3.38 -11.59
CA LYS A 98 13.96 4.04 -12.91
C LYS A 98 15.11 3.64 -13.84
N GLN A 99 16.33 3.46 -13.34
CA GLN A 99 17.54 3.03 -14.09
C GLN A 99 18.61 2.46 -13.14
N PRO A 100 19.52 1.58 -13.61
CA PRO A 100 19.72 1.09 -14.99
C PRO A 100 18.84 -0.12 -15.36
N ARG A 101 18.11 -0.73 -14.43
CA ARG A 101 17.09 -1.75 -14.73
C ARG A 101 15.77 -1.31 -14.14
N LYS A 102 14.71 -1.29 -14.96
CA LYS A 102 13.35 -1.20 -14.45
C LYS A 102 13.06 -2.47 -13.67
N SER A 103 13.03 -2.36 -12.35
CA SER A 103 12.69 -3.45 -11.45
C SER A 103 11.79 -2.93 -10.35
N TRP A 104 10.68 -3.65 -10.15
CA TRP A 104 9.85 -3.46 -8.98
C TRP A 104 10.41 -4.24 -7.81
N GLU A 105 10.51 -3.58 -6.67
CA GLU A 105 10.88 -4.19 -5.40
C GLU A 105 9.74 -4.04 -4.41
N LEU A 106 9.31 -5.16 -3.82
CA LEU A 106 8.34 -5.13 -2.74
C LEU A 106 9.08 -4.82 -1.44
N LEU A 107 8.88 -3.63 -0.89
CA LEU A 107 9.48 -3.21 0.37
C LEU A 107 8.68 -3.70 1.57
N ALA A 108 7.35 -3.65 1.48
CA ALA A 108 6.46 -4.07 2.56
C ALA A 108 5.12 -4.56 2.01
N PHE A 109 4.53 -5.52 2.73
CA PHE A 109 3.18 -6.00 2.49
C PHE A 109 2.54 -6.32 3.85
N GLU A 110 1.66 -5.43 4.31
CA GLU A 110 1.11 -5.46 5.67
C GLU A 110 -0.42 -5.50 5.61
N SER A 111 -1.05 -6.25 6.50
CA SER A 111 -2.51 -6.19 6.62
C SER A 111 -2.92 -4.83 7.19
N SER A 112 -3.89 -4.17 6.55
CA SER A 112 -4.47 -2.93 7.05
C SER A 112 -5.07 -3.12 8.45
N ALA A 113 -5.55 -4.33 8.76
CA ALA A 113 -6.07 -4.67 10.08
C ALA A 113 -5.00 -4.59 11.19
N LEU A 114 -3.74 -4.87 10.88
CA LEU A 114 -2.64 -4.76 11.85
C LEU A 114 -2.25 -3.30 12.12
N LEU A 115 -2.43 -2.40 11.15
CA LEU A 115 -2.23 -0.96 11.34
C LEU A 115 -3.32 -0.31 12.19
N ALA A 116 -4.48 -0.96 12.31
CA ALA A 116 -5.58 -0.52 13.17
C ALA A 116 -5.44 -1.01 14.64
N LEU A 117 -4.46 -1.88 14.94
CA LEU A 117 -4.22 -2.33 16.30
C LEU A 117 -3.40 -1.28 17.06
N PRO A 118 -3.84 -0.85 18.26
CA PRO A 118 -3.04 0.05 19.08
C PRO A 118 -1.71 -0.64 19.47
N PRO A 119 -0.58 0.07 19.43
CA PRO A 119 0.71 -0.44 19.86
C PRO A 119 0.70 -0.63 21.38
N GLY A 120 0.23 -1.79 21.83
CA GLY A 120 0.15 -2.11 23.27
C GLY A 120 -0.17 -3.58 23.58
N LEU A 121 -0.16 -4.46 22.58
CA LEU A 121 -0.51 -5.87 22.75
C LEU A 121 0.52 -6.78 22.08
N ALA A 122 1.79 -6.57 22.43
CA ALA A 122 2.81 -7.60 22.34
C ALA A 122 3.00 -8.13 23.78
N ILE A 123 2.55 -9.36 24.04
CA ILE A 123 2.83 -10.11 25.27
C ILE A 123 4.04 -11.00 25.00
#